data_AF-X4ZI67-F1
#
_entry.id   AF-X4ZI67-F1
#
_cell.length_a   1.000
_cell.length_b   1.000
_cell.length_c   1.000
_cell.angle_alpha   90.00
_cell.angle_beta   90.00
_cell.angle_gamma   90.00
#
_symmetry.space_group_name_H-M   'P 1'
#
loop_
_entity.id
_entity.type
_entity.pdbx_description
1 polymer ?
#
loop_
_entity_poly.entity_id
_entity_poly.type
_entity_poly.pdbx_seq_one_letter_code
_entity_poly.pdbx_strand_id
1 'polypeptide(L)' 'MKENKIINEEMTVLLRQLVMQNQISMAGHVLKAYFIRRWKTNEELATKYVRGYFFKYYPEQLERHLKRLHAVR' A
#
# COMPACT_ATOMS: atom_id res chain seq x y z
N MET A 1 -1.47 24.17 -9.89
CA MET A 1 -1.02 23.80 -8.52
C MET A 1 -0.92 22.28 -8.44
N LYS A 2 0.28 21.73 -8.23
CA LYS A 2 0.44 20.31 -7.90
C LYS A 2 -0.02 20.16 -6.45
N GLU A 3 -1.27 19.79 -6.23
CA GLU A 3 -1.69 19.31 -4.92
C GLU A 3 -0.74 18.18 -4.53
N ASN A 4 0.06 18.39 -3.49
CA ASN A 4 0.87 17.33 -2.91
C ASN A 4 -0.11 16.25 -2.46
N LYS A 5 -0.24 15.19 -3.27
CA LYS A 5 -1.07 14.02 -2.98
C LYS A 5 -0.45 13.29 -1.79
N ILE A 6 -0.73 13.81 -0.60
CA ILE A 6 -0.32 13.25 0.68
C ILE A 6 -1.45 12.32 1.13
N ILE A 7 -1.08 11.12 1.55
CA ILE A 7 -2.01 10.19 2.18
C ILE A 7 -2.36 10.79 3.54
N ASN A 8 -3.64 10.91 3.85
CA ASN A 8 -4.04 11.51 5.13
C ASN A 8 -3.56 10.66 6.33
N GLU A 9 -3.57 11.28 7.50
CA GLU A 9 -3.01 10.66 8.71
C GLU A 9 -3.76 9.40 9.12
N GLU A 10 -5.10 9.43 9.08
CA GLU A 10 -5.95 8.27 9.39
C GLU A 10 -5.62 7.05 8.52
N MET A 11 -5.45 7.24 7.21
CA MET A 11 -5.04 6.17 6.30
C MET A 11 -3.62 5.68 6.64
N THR A 12 -2.72 6.59 7.00
CA THR A 12 -1.36 6.22 7.39
C THR A 12 -1.34 5.36 8.65
N VAL A 13 -2.18 5.69 9.66
CA VAL A 13 -2.35 4.89 10.88
C VAL A 13 -2.93 3.52 10.56
N LEU A 14 -4.00 3.45 9.76
CA LEU A 14 -4.62 2.20 9.35
C LEU A 14 -3.62 1.28 8.63
N LEU A 15 -2.87 1.82 7.65
CA LEU A 15 -1.86 1.04 6.92
C LEU A 15 -0.78 0.52 7.86
N ARG A 16 -0.31 1.34 8.81
CA ARG A 16 0.67 0.90 9.81
C ARG A 16 0.14 -0.26 10.64
N GLN A 17 -1.09 -0.18 11.15
CA GLN A 17 -1.71 -1.24 11.94
C GLN A 17 -1.82 -2.55 11.15
N LEU A 18 -2.30 -2.49 9.89
CA LEU A 18 -2.38 -3.66 9.02
C LEU A 18 -1.01 -4.28 8.77
N VAL A 19 0.01 -3.46 8.51
CA VAL A 19 1.39 -3.93 8.29
C VAL A 19 1.97 -4.58 9.54
N MET A 20 1.78 -3.98 10.72
CA MET A 20 2.22 -4.55 12.01
C MET A 20 1.58 -5.89 12.30
N GLN A 21 0.34 -6.10 11.85
CA GLN A 21 -0.38 -7.38 11.95
C GLN A 21 -0.05 -8.37 10.82
N ASN A 22 1.02 -8.12 10.03
CA ASN A 22 1.41 -8.92 8.87
C ASN A 22 0.37 -8.99 7.73
N GLN A 23 -0.65 -8.11 7.73
CA GLN A 23 -1.72 -8.06 6.73
C GLN A 23 -1.35 -7.18 5.52
N ILE A 24 -0.17 -7.42 4.93
CA ILE A 24 0.36 -6.63 3.80
C ILE A 24 -0.59 -6.61 2.61
N SER A 25 -1.20 -7.75 2.23
CA SER A 25 -2.14 -7.81 1.11
C SER A 25 -3.38 -6.93 1.37
N MET A 26 -3.94 -6.98 2.58
CA MET A 26 -5.08 -6.15 2.95
C MET A 26 -4.72 -4.66 2.91
N ALA A 27 -3.55 -4.29 3.46
CA ALA A 27 -3.05 -2.93 3.39
C ALA A 27 -2.90 -2.45 1.92
N GLY A 28 -2.43 -3.34 1.03
CA GLY A 28 -2.39 -3.10 -0.42
C GLY A 28 -3.75 -2.82 -1.04
N HIS A 29 -4.77 -3.62 -0.72
CA HIS A 29 -6.13 -3.43 -1.22
C HIS A 29 -6.76 -2.13 -0.74
N VAL A 30 -6.62 -1.82 0.55
CA VAL A 30 -7.12 -0.58 1.17
C VAL A 30 -6.49 0.63 0.49
N LEU A 31 -5.16 0.63 0.32
CA LEU A 31 -4.45 1.74 -0.31
C LEU A 31 -4.82 1.90 -1.80
N LYS A 32 -4.97 0.79 -2.54
CA LYS A 32 -5.42 0.81 -3.93
C LYS A 32 -6.82 1.46 -4.04
N ALA A 33 -7.75 1.05 -3.18
CA ALA A 33 -9.09 1.60 -3.14
C ALA A 33 -9.08 3.10 -2.79
N TYR A 34 -8.21 3.53 -1.87
CA TYR A 34 -8.02 4.94 -1.55
C TYR A 34 -7.55 5.74 -2.77
N PHE A 35 -6.52 5.28 -3.49
CA PHE A 35 -6.04 5.98 -4.69
C PHE A 35 -7.11 6.10 -5.78
N ILE A 36 -7.85 5.03 -6.04
CA ILE A 36 -8.94 5.05 -7.03
C ILE A 36 -10.05 6.02 -6.60
N ARG A 37 -10.53 5.91 -5.36
CA ARG A 37 -11.71 6.68 -4.92
C ARG A 37 -11.40 8.14 -4.63
N ARG A 38 -10.29 8.40 -3.93
CA ARG A 38 -9.92 9.74 -3.44
C ARG A 38 -9.07 10.49 -4.44
N TRP A 39 -8.11 9.83 -5.09
CA TRP A 39 -7.20 10.48 -6.04
C TRP A 39 -7.59 10.29 -7.51
N LYS A 40 -8.72 9.61 -7.76
CA LYS A 40 -9.31 9.37 -9.08
C LYS A 40 -8.31 8.75 -10.07
N THR A 41 -7.42 7.90 -9.57
CA THR A 41 -6.48 7.15 -10.42
C THR A 41 -7.18 5.98 -11.08
N ASN A 42 -6.73 5.60 -12.28
CA ASN A 42 -7.11 4.32 -12.87
C ASN A 42 -6.44 3.15 -12.12
N GLU A 43 -6.84 1.93 -12.46
CA GLU A 43 -6.40 0.73 -11.76
C GLU A 43 -4.90 0.44 -11.89
N GLU A 44 -4.35 0.65 -13.07
CA GLU A 44 -2.93 0.46 -13.36
C GLU A 44 -2.06 1.42 -12.54
N LEU A 45 -2.40 2.71 -12.57
CA LEU A 45 -1.69 3.75 -11.84
C LEU A 45 -1.81 3.56 -10.32
N ALA A 46 -3.00 3.19 -9.82
CA ALA A 46 -3.20 2.85 -8.41
C ALA A 46 -2.29 1.69 -7.99
N THR A 47 -2.21 0.65 -8.82
CA THR A 47 -1.34 -0.52 -8.56
C THR A 47 0.13 -0.12 -8.51
N LYS A 48 0.58 0.74 -9.43
CA LYS A 48 1.95 1.27 -9.44
C LYS A 48 2.25 2.08 -8.17
N TYR A 49 1.33 2.94 -7.74
CA TYR A 49 1.49 3.74 -6.53
C TYR A 49 1.51 2.88 -5.26
N VAL A 50 0.69 1.84 -5.17
CA VAL A 50 0.71 0.91 -4.04
C VAL A 50 2.07 0.24 -3.92
N ARG A 51 2.59 -0.30 -5.03
CA ARG A 51 3.92 -0.92 -5.06
C ARG A 51 5.02 0.05 -4.60
N GLY A 52 5.03 1.26 -5.14
CA GLY A 52 6.00 2.29 -4.76
C GLY A 52 5.89 2.71 -3.29
N TYR A 53 4.67 2.79 -2.75
CA TYR A 53 4.43 3.14 -1.36
C TYR A 53 4.99 2.07 -0.41
N PHE A 54 4.65 0.80 -0.59
CA PHE A 54 5.14 -0.27 0.29
C PHE A 54 6.65 -0.49 0.15
N PHE A 55 7.20 -0.36 -1.06
CA PHE A 55 8.64 -0.40 -1.27
C PHE A 55 9.37 0.71 -0.51
N LYS A 56 8.81 1.93 -0.49
CA LYS A 56 9.44 3.08 0.18
C LYS A 56 9.31 3.02 1.71
N TYR A 57 8.14 2.67 2.24
CA TYR A 57 7.83 2.85 3.66
C TYR A 57 7.86 1.55 4.48
N TYR A 58 7.72 0.39 3.85
CA TYR A 58 7.65 -0.91 4.53
C TYR A 58 8.48 -2.00 3.80
N PRO A 59 9.75 -1.73 3.45
CA PRO A 59 10.54 -2.64 2.61
C PRO A 59 10.73 -4.03 3.24
N GLU A 60 11.02 -4.10 4.54
CA GLU A 60 11.23 -5.37 5.24
C GLU A 60 9.95 -6.21 5.32
N GLN A 61 8.81 -5.57 5.58
CA GLN A 61 7.52 -6.27 5.67
C GLN A 61 7.07 -6.75 4.28
N LEU A 62 7.33 -5.96 3.24
CA LEU A 62 7.11 -6.36 1.86
C LEU A 62 7.99 -7.56 1.48
N GLU A 63 9.29 -7.52 1.79
CA GLU A 63 10.21 -8.63 1.52
C GLU A 63 9.76 -9.91 2.22
N ARG A 64 9.41 -9.84 3.52
CA ARG A 64 8.88 -11.00 4.27
C ARG A 64 7.59 -11.54 3.65
N HIS A 65 6.70 -10.66 3.20
CA HIS A 65 5.47 -11.09 2.52
C HIS A 65 5.77 -11.81 1.20
N LEU A 66 6.68 -11.27 0.37
CA LEU A 66 7.07 -11.89 -0.90
C LEU A 66 7.77 -13.24 -0.70
N LYS A 67 8.67 -13.35 0.30
CA LYS A 67 9.29 -14.64 0.67
C LYS A 67 8.25 -15.68 1.04
N ARG A 68 7.24 -15.32 1.85
CA ARG A 68 6.13 -16.22 2.19
C ARG A 68 5.32 -16.64 0.96
N LEU A 69 5.02 -15.72 0.05
CA LEU A 69 4.29 -16.04 -1.17
C LEU A 69 5.07 -17.00 -2.09
N HIS A 70 6.38 -16.84 -2.18
CA HIS A 70 7.23 -17.71 -3.01
C HIS A 70 7.54 -19.06 -2.33
N ALA A 71 7.52 -19.13 -1.00
CA ALA A 71 7.73 -20.39 -0.27
C ALA A 71 6.51 -21.32 -0.30
N VAL A 72 5.32 -20.79 -0.62
CA VAL A 72 4.05 -21.54 -0.67
C VAL A 72 3.71 -21.97 -2.11
N ARG A 73 4.56 -21.64 -3.08
CA ARG A 73 4.35 -21.87 -4.51
C ARG A 73 5.27 -22.97 -5.03
#